data_AF-A0A453CFI9-F1
#
_entry.id   AF-A0A453CFI9-F1
#
_cell.length_a   1.000
_cell.length_b   1.000
_cell.length_c   1.000
_cell.angle_alpha   90.00
_cell.angle_beta   90.00
_cell.angle_gamma   90.00
#
_symmetry.space_group_name_H-M   'P 1'
#
loop_
_entity.id
_entity.type
_entity.pdbx_description
1 polymer ?
#
loop_
_entity_poly.entity_id
_entity_poly.type
_entity_poly.pdbx_seq_one_letter_code
_entity_poly.pdbx_strand_id
1 'polypeptide(L)'
;AREIGGNASRFVQEELTMDNVYDYMFHLLSEYARLLRYRPTVPDGAVEVTVRSMARGRRGLEREFMAGTAVNVSGSAEPCELPLPFGSEELETLRRRKADAARRVETWEER
;
A
#
# COMPACT_ATOMS: atom_id res chain seq x y z
N ALA A 1 11.52 18.47 23.43
CA ALA A 1 12.04 17.10 23.26
C ALA A 1 10.94 16.03 23.31
N ARG A 2 10.17 15.93 24.41
CA ARG A 2 9.13 14.90 24.58
C ARG A 2 8.00 14.96 23.54
N GLU A 3 7.57 16.17 23.20
CA GLU A 3 6.52 16.42 22.19
C GLU A 3 7.01 16.07 20.77
N ILE A 4 8.19 16.55 20.37
CA ILE A 4 8.81 16.21 19.08
C ILE A 4 9.00 14.70 18.94
N GLY A 5 9.49 14.03 19.99
CA GLY A 5 9.64 12.57 20.01
C GLY A 5 8.30 11.84 19.92
N GLY A 6 7.28 12.33 20.62
CA GLY A 6 5.91 11.79 20.54
C GLY A 6 5.32 11.90 19.14
N ASN A 7 5.46 13.08 18.50
CA ASN A 7 4.96 13.31 17.15
C ASN A 7 5.72 12.49 16.10
N ALA A 8 7.04 12.35 16.24
CA ALA A 8 7.84 11.51 15.34
C ALA A 8 7.43 10.03 15.44
N SER A 9 7.27 9.50 16.66
CA SER A 9 6.80 8.13 16.86
C SER A 9 5.40 7.91 16.29
N ARG A 10 4.51 8.88 16.44
CA ARG A 10 3.16 8.83 15.86
C ARG A 10 3.21 8.78 14.34
N PHE A 11 3.98 9.66 13.71
CA PHE A 11 4.17 9.66 12.25
C PHE A 11 4.70 8.32 11.74
N VAL A 12 5.69 7.71 12.42
CA VAL A 12 6.20 6.39 12.03
C VAL A 12 5.11 5.32 12.11
N GLN A 13 4.25 5.37 13.13
CA GLN A 13 3.21 4.37 13.33
C GLN A 13 2.00 4.54 12.40
N GLU A 14 1.62 5.78 12.12
CA GLU A 14 0.39 6.11 11.39
C GLU A 14 0.63 6.39 9.91
N GLU A 15 1.74 7.05 9.55
CA GLU A 15 2.02 7.52 8.19
C GLU A 15 3.06 6.66 7.46
N LEU A 16 3.99 6.01 8.16
CA LEU A 16 4.97 5.08 7.57
C LEU A 16 4.53 3.61 7.72
N THR A 17 3.23 3.36 7.53
CA THR A 17 2.69 2.01 7.44
C THR A 17 3.19 1.32 6.17
N MET A 18 3.24 -0.02 6.17
CA MET A 18 3.63 -0.78 4.98
C MET A 18 2.68 -0.52 3.80
N ASP A 19 1.40 -0.29 4.05
CA ASP A 19 0.41 0.08 3.04
C ASP A 19 0.81 1.38 2.33
N ASN A 20 1.15 2.42 3.09
CA ASN A 20 1.60 3.70 2.52
C ASN A 20 2.93 3.57 1.76
N VAL A 21 3.85 2.71 2.22
CA VAL A 21 5.10 2.41 1.51
C VAL A 21 4.81 1.76 0.16
N TYR A 22 3.93 0.76 0.13
CA TYR A 22 3.55 0.07 -1.10
C TYR A 22 2.78 0.98 -2.06
N ASP A 23 1.84 1.78 -1.55
CA ASP A 23 1.10 2.78 -2.34
C ASP A 23 2.05 3.81 -2.96
N TYR A 24 3.01 4.31 -2.18
CA TYR A 24 4.03 5.23 -2.68
C TYR A 24 4.90 4.59 -3.77
N MET A 25 5.38 3.36 -3.55
CA MET A 25 6.18 2.64 -4.55
C MET A 25 5.40 2.42 -5.85
N PHE A 26 4.14 2.02 -5.74
CA PHE A 26 3.27 1.81 -6.89
C PHE A 26 3.04 3.12 -7.65
N HIS A 27 2.70 4.20 -6.93
CA HIS A 27 2.51 5.52 -7.53
C HIS A 27 3.78 6.00 -8.25
N LEU A 28 4.94 5.91 -7.58
CA LEU A 28 6.22 6.33 -8.15
C LEU A 28 6.57 5.57 -9.43
N LEU A 29 6.46 4.24 -9.42
CA LEU A 29 6.76 3.41 -10.58
C LEU A 29 5.77 3.65 -11.72
N SER A 30 4.49 3.86 -11.40
CA SER A 30 3.44 4.13 -12.38
C SER A 30 3.66 5.48 -13.09
N GLU A 31 3.90 6.55 -12.33
CA GLU A 31 4.15 7.87 -12.92
C GLU A 31 5.48 7.91 -13.67
N TYR A 32 6.52 7.23 -13.16
CA TYR A 32 7.80 7.12 -13.86
C TYR A 32 7.66 6.37 -15.19
N ALA A 33 6.87 5.29 -15.23
CA ALA A 33 6.64 4.52 -16.45
C ALA A 33 6.01 5.37 -17.58
N ARG A 34 5.24 6.40 -17.25
CA ARG A 34 4.64 7.33 -18.23
C ARG A 34 5.68 8.19 -18.95
N LEU A 35 6.87 8.37 -18.35
CA LEU A 35 7.95 9.15 -18.94
C LEU A 35 8.74 8.35 -20.00
N LEU A 36 8.53 7.04 -20.09
CA LEU A 36 9.24 6.18 -21.03
C LEU A 36 8.87 6.54 -22.47
N ARG A 37 9.89 6.85 -23.27
CA ARG A 37 9.75 7.18 -24.71
C ARG A 37 9.92 5.97 -25.62
N TYR A 38 9.95 4.77 -25.05
CA TYR A 38 10.11 3.52 -25.76
C TYR A 38 9.23 2.45 -25.10
N ARG A 39 8.97 1.36 -25.82
CA ARG A 39 8.26 0.20 -25.28
C ARG A 39 9.25 -0.72 -24.58
N PRO A 40 9.15 -0.94 -23.26
CA PRO A 40 10.03 -1.86 -22.56
C PRO A 40 9.88 -3.29 -23.08
N THR A 41 11.00 -4.00 -23.19
CA THR A 41 11.07 -5.42 -23.53
C THR A 41 11.98 -6.12 -22.52
N VAL A 42 11.73 -7.39 -22.24
CA VAL A 42 12.59 -8.18 -21.36
C VAL A 42 13.94 -8.39 -22.06
N PRO A 43 15.07 -7.97 -21.47
CA PRO A 43 16.38 -8.17 -22.10
C PRO A 43 16.86 -9.62 -21.99
N ASP A 44 17.72 -10.02 -22.91
CA ASP A 44 18.35 -11.35 -22.87
C ASP A 44 19.14 -11.52 -21.56
N GLY A 45 18.93 -12.67 -20.91
CA GLY A 45 19.57 -12.99 -19.62
C GLY A 45 18.90 -12.36 -18.40
N ALA A 46 17.74 -11.70 -18.55
CA ALA A 46 16.94 -11.28 -17.40
C ALA A 46 16.51 -12.49 -16.55
N VAL A 47 16.64 -12.37 -15.22
CA VAL A 47 16.21 -13.39 -14.26
C VAL A 47 15.01 -12.86 -13.50
N GLU A 48 13.98 -13.70 -13.38
CA GLU A 48 12.78 -13.36 -12.62
C GLU A 48 13.09 -13.17 -11.13
N VAL A 49 12.67 -12.02 -10.59
CA VAL A 49 12.71 -11.74 -9.16
C VAL A 49 11.33 -12.04 -8.57
N THR A 50 11.30 -12.97 -7.62
CA THR A 50 10.10 -13.35 -6.85
C THR A 50 10.38 -13.14 -5.37
N VAL A 51 9.35 -13.05 -4.53
CA VAL A 51 9.53 -13.00 -3.07
C VAL A 51 10.35 -14.20 -2.58
N ARG A 52 10.13 -15.38 -3.17
CA ARG A 52 10.90 -16.58 -2.88
C ARG A 52 12.38 -16.46 -3.28
N SER A 53 12.68 -15.86 -4.43
CA SER A 53 14.08 -15.67 -4.85
C SER A 53 14.78 -14.60 -4.03
N MET A 54 14.08 -13.54 -3.61
CA MET A 54 14.61 -12.51 -2.70
C MET A 54 14.87 -13.05 -1.28
N ALA A 55 13.98 -13.91 -0.77
CA ALA A 55 14.15 -14.55 0.53
C ALA A 55 15.26 -15.62 0.54
N ARG A 56 15.76 -16.02 -0.63
CA ARG A 56 16.81 -17.03 -0.77
C ARG A 56 18.13 -16.48 -0.22
N GLY A 57 18.71 -17.15 0.77
CA GLY A 57 19.96 -16.73 1.41
C GLY A 57 19.78 -15.83 2.64
N ARG A 58 18.56 -15.31 2.88
CA ARG A 58 18.22 -14.59 4.12
C ARG A 58 17.95 -15.57 5.26
N ARG A 59 18.15 -15.13 6.51
CA ARG A 59 17.96 -15.95 7.72
C ARG A 59 17.25 -15.16 8.82
N GLY A 60 16.69 -15.88 9.80
CA GLY A 60 16.01 -15.28 10.94
C GLY A 60 14.83 -14.38 10.54
N LEU A 61 14.64 -13.30 11.28
CA LEU A 61 13.53 -12.35 11.11
C LEU A 61 13.46 -11.74 9.71
N GLU A 62 14.60 -11.53 9.06
CA GLU A 62 14.63 -10.98 7.69
C GLU A 62 13.90 -11.91 6.71
N ARG A 63 14.16 -13.22 6.79
CA ARG A 63 13.49 -14.20 5.93
C ARG A 63 12.01 -14.31 6.27
N GLU A 64 11.67 -14.25 7.56
CA GLU A 64 10.30 -14.34 8.04
C GLU A 64 9.46 -13.15 7.57
N PHE A 65 9.95 -11.93 7.76
CA PHE A 65 9.27 -10.72 7.28
C PHE A 65 9.16 -10.69 5.76
N MET A 66 10.21 -11.07 5.01
CA MET A 66 10.11 -11.17 3.55
C MET A 66 9.12 -12.24 3.09
N ALA A 67 9.02 -13.37 3.78
CA ALA A 67 8.03 -14.40 3.44
C ALA A 67 6.60 -13.94 3.78
N GLY A 68 6.43 -13.18 4.87
CA GLY A 68 5.15 -12.60 5.27
C GLY A 68 4.59 -11.56 4.29
N THR A 69 5.45 -10.90 3.51
CA THR A 69 5.02 -9.98 2.43
C THR A 69 4.70 -10.71 1.13
N ALA A 70 4.88 -12.04 1.07
CA ALA A 70 4.47 -12.81 -0.09
C ALA A 70 2.94 -12.77 -0.20
N VAL A 71 2.45 -11.99 -1.17
CA VAL A 71 1.05 -12.09 -1.58
C VAL A 71 0.89 -13.45 -2.27
N ASN A 72 0.14 -14.36 -1.64
CA ASN A 72 -0.31 -15.57 -2.32
C ASN A 72 -1.28 -15.14 -3.42
N VAL A 73 -0.76 -14.90 -4.63
CA VAL A 73 -1.60 -14.74 -5.82
C VAL A 73 -2.14 -16.14 -6.18
N SER A 74 -3.06 -16.65 -5.37
CA SER A 74 -3.85 -17.82 -5.70
C SER A 74 -5.03 -17.35 -6.53
N GLY A 75 -4.79 -17.18 -7.82
CA GLY A 75 -5.88 -16.89 -8.76
C GLY A 75 -5.39 -16.13 -9.97
N SER A 76 -5.76 -16.65 -11.13
CA SER A 76 -5.96 -15.91 -12.35
C SER A 76 -7.10 -14.87 -12.22
N ALA A 77 -7.25 -14.25 -11.05
CA ALA A 77 -8.17 -13.14 -10.88
C ALA A 77 -7.53 -11.98 -11.63
N GLU A 78 -8.25 -11.47 -12.62
CA GLU A 78 -7.83 -10.24 -13.31
C GLU A 78 -7.56 -9.15 -12.28
N PRO A 79 -6.63 -8.20 -12.57
CA PRO A 79 -6.42 -7.05 -11.71
C PRO A 79 -7.78 -6.46 -11.34
N CYS A 80 -8.00 -6.19 -10.05
CA CYS A 80 -9.23 -5.56 -9.60
C CYS A 80 -9.46 -4.33 -10.49
N GLU A 81 -10.58 -4.29 -11.22
CA GLU A 81 -10.94 -3.05 -11.91
C GLU A 81 -11.18 -2.00 -10.83
N LEU A 82 -10.36 -0.95 -10.85
CA LEU A 82 -10.60 0.22 -10.02
C LEU A 82 -12.02 0.71 -10.34
N PRO A 83 -12.92 0.78 -9.34
CA PRO A 83 -14.24 1.34 -9.59
C PRO A 83 -14.07 2.74 -10.17
N LEU A 84 -14.96 3.09 -11.10
CA LEU A 84 -14.96 4.42 -11.70
C LEU A 84 -14.90 5.48 -10.58
N PRO A 85 -14.14 6.57 -10.80
CA PRO A 85 -14.07 7.64 -9.82
C PRO A 85 -15.49 8.10 -9.48
N PHE A 86 -15.78 8.21 -8.18
CA PHE A 86 -17.07 8.66 -7.70
C PHE A 86 -17.45 10.00 -8.33
N GLY A 87 -18.71 10.13 -8.73
CA GLY A 87 -19.26 11.44 -9.06
C GLY A 87 -19.18 12.38 -7.86
N SER A 88 -19.22 13.70 -8.11
CA SER A 88 -19.18 14.72 -7.05
C SER A 88 -20.22 14.46 -5.95
N GLU A 89 -21.43 14.05 -6.33
CA GLU A 89 -22.54 13.82 -5.39
C GLU A 89 -22.35 12.52 -4.59
N GLU A 90 -21.88 11.45 -5.24
CA GLU A 90 -21.55 10.18 -4.59
C GLU A 90 -20.42 10.37 -3.57
N LEU A 91 -19.40 11.16 -3.92
CA LEU A 91 -18.28 11.46 -3.06
C LEU A 91 -18.72 12.22 -1.80
N GLU A 92 -19.60 13.22 -1.94
CA GLU A 92 -20.16 13.95 -0.80
C GLU A 92 -21.04 13.07 0.09
N THR A 93 -21.83 12.18 -0.52
CA THR A 93 -22.65 11.20 0.20
C THR A 93 -21.78 10.24 1.01
N LEU A 94 -20.69 9.76 0.42
CA LEU A 94 -19.70 8.90 1.07
C LEU A 94 -19.02 9.62 2.25
N ARG A 95 -18.60 10.88 2.04
CA ARG A 95 -18.01 11.73 3.09
C ARG A 95 -18.94 11.91 4.28
N ARG A 96 -20.23 12.19 4.03
CA ARG A 96 -21.25 12.30 5.09
C ARG A 96 -21.41 10.99 5.86
N ARG A 97 -21.59 9.87 5.14
CA ARG A 97 -21.68 8.54 5.76
C ARG A 97 -20.48 8.20 6.63
N LYS A 98 -19.27 8.52 6.18
CA LYS A 98 -18.04 8.31 6.95
C LYS A 98 -18.04 9.17 8.22
N ALA A 99 -18.44 10.44 8.13
CA ALA A 99 -18.53 11.33 9.29
C ALA A 99 -19.59 10.88 10.32
N ASP A 100 -20.74 10.38 9.85
CA ASP A 100 -21.78 9.82 10.73
C ASP A 100 -21.31 8.55 11.43
N ALA A 101 -20.60 7.67 10.72
CA ALA A 101 -20.03 6.46 11.30
C ALA A 101 -18.97 6.79 12.35
N ALA A 102 -18.08 7.74 12.07
CA ALA A 102 -17.05 8.19 13.02
C ALA A 102 -17.69 8.73 14.31
N ARG A 103 -18.66 9.64 14.20
CA ARG A 103 -19.40 10.16 15.36
C ARG A 103 -20.06 9.05 16.19
N ARG A 104 -20.63 8.04 15.53
CA ARG A 104 -21.25 6.91 16.24
C ARG A 104 -20.23 6.11 17.05
N VAL A 105 -19.04 5.90 16.51
CA VAL A 105 -17.95 5.22 17.23
C VAL A 105 -17.47 6.07 18.39
N GLU A 106 -17.26 7.37 18.20
CA GLU A 106 -16.88 8.31 19.27
C GLU A 106 -17.88 8.25 20.43
N THR A 107 -19.19 8.25 20.15
CA THR A 107 -20.22 8.13 21.21
C THR A 107 -20.23 6.78 21.93
N TRP A 108 -19.66 5.73 21.34
CA TRP A 108 -19.50 4.43 22.00
C TRP A 108 -18.26 4.39 22.88
N GLU A 109 -17.22 5.16 22.54
CA GLU A 109 -15.97 5.26 23.31
C GLU A 109 -16.10 6.19 24.52
N GLU A 110 -17.04 7.15 24.51
CA GLU A 110 -17.36 8.00 25.66
C GLU A 110 -18.25 7.32 26.73
N ARG A 111 -18.64 6.05 26.50
CA ARG A 111 -19.45 5.24 27.41
C ARG A 111 -18.63 4.19 28.16
#